data_AF-A0A1I8BZU9-F1
#
_entry.id   AF-A0A1I8BZU9-F1
#
_cell.length_a   1.000
_cell.length_b   1.000
_cell.length_c   1.000
_cell.angle_alpha   90.00
_cell.angle_beta   90.00
_cell.angle_gamma   90.00
#
_symmetry.space_group_name_H-M   'P 1'
#
loop_
_entity.id
_entity.type
_entity.pdbx_description
1 polymer ?
#
loop_
_entity_poly.entity_id
_entity_poly.type
_entity_poly.pdbx_seq_one_letter_code
_entity_poly.pdbx_strand_id
1 'polypeptide(L)' 'YQQQNFLPLEVIEYIRKNGFFTMPPSSLMEDLLLIVDIGKTMPFFDHLDLSEKVNIF' A
#
# COMPACT_ATOMS: atom_id res chain seq x y z
N TYR A 1 22.27 20.03 12.86
CA TYR A 1 21.54 19.00 13.62
C TYR A 1 20.05 19.25 13.43
N GLN A 2 19.41 18.54 12.50
CA GLN A 2 17.96 18.64 12.33
C GLN A 2 17.30 17.71 13.35
N GLN A 3 16.48 18.28 14.24
CA GLN A 3 15.67 17.51 15.17
C GLN A 3 14.68 16.67 14.36
N GLN A 4 14.93 15.37 14.28
CA GLN A 4 13.91 14.41 13.87
C GLN A 4 12.83 14.46 14.94
N ASN A 5 11.70 15.09 14.63
CA ASN A 5 10.49 15.04 15.43
C ASN A 5 9.96 13.60 15.39
N PHE A 6 10.50 12.75 16.24
CA PHE A 6 9.94 11.43 16.49
C PHE A 6 8.59 11.61 17.17
N LEU A 7 7.55 11.05 16.57
CA LEU A 7 6.22 11.02 17.18
C LEU A 7 6.30 10.20 18.48
N PRO A 8 5.64 10.64 19.56
CA PRO A 8 5.56 9.88 20.80
C PRO A 8 5.02 8.46 20.57
N LEU A 9 5.48 7.50 21.35
CA LEU A 9 5.12 6.09 21.18
C LEU A 9 3.61 5.88 21.31
N GLU A 10 2.94 6.65 22.17
CA GLU A 10 1.48 6.58 22.34
C GLU A 10 0.72 7.00 21.08
N VAL A 11 1.28 7.97 20.33
CA VAL A 11 0.72 8.43 19.05
C VAL A 11 0.92 7.36 17.98
N ILE A 12 2.07 6.70 17.96
CA ILE A 12 2.35 5.58 17.04
C ILE A 12 1.39 4.41 17.32
N GLU A 13 1.18 4.07 18.59
CA GLU A 13 0.23 3.01 18.99
C GLU A 13 -1.22 3.39 18.69
N TYR A 14 -1.60 4.66 18.91
CA TYR A 14 -2.91 5.17 18.54
C TYR A 14 -3.17 5.09 17.03
N ILE A 15 -2.19 5.48 16.20
CA ILE A 15 -2.26 5.36 14.74
C ILE A 15 -2.33 3.88 14.33
N ARG A 16 -1.55 2.99 14.96
CA ARG A 16 -1.60 1.56 14.68
C ARG A 16 -2.96 0.93 15.04
N LYS A 17 -3.59 1.40 16.12
CA LYS A 17 -4.86 0.87 16.65
C LYS A 17 -6.09 1.43 15.93
N ASN A 18 -6.04 2.69 15.48
CA ASN A 18 -7.20 3.40 14.93
C ASN A 18 -7.02 3.82 13.46
N GLY A 19 -5.80 3.78 12.94
CA GLY A 19 -5.56 4.00 11.53
C GLY A 19 -6.03 2.79 10.72
N PHE A 20 -6.56 3.04 9.53
CA PHE A 20 -6.96 2.04 8.52
C PHE A 20 -5.79 1.15 8.00
N PHE A 21 -4.66 1.11 8.71
CA PHE A 21 -3.45 0.36 8.40
C PHE A 21 -3.17 -0.70 9.46
N THR A 22 -4.18 -1.44 9.92
CA THR A 22 -3.99 -2.68 10.72
C THR A 22 -3.51 -3.84 9.85
N MET A 23 -2.70 -3.55 8.85
CA MET A 23 -2.17 -4.52 7.92
C MET A 23 -0.74 -4.86 8.37
N PRO A 24 -0.44 -6.10 8.79
CA PRO A 24 0.92 -6.46 9.15
C PRO A 24 1.89 -6.04 8.03
N PRO A 25 3.11 -5.56 8.36
CA PRO A 25 4.08 -5.04 7.38
C PRO A 25 4.41 -5.98 6.21
N SER A 26 4.10 -7.28 6.31
CA SER A 26 4.20 -8.26 5.24
C SER A 26 2.95 -8.38 4.36
N SER A 27 1.75 -8.25 4.93
CA SER A 27 0.49 -8.49 4.20
C SER A 27 0.16 -7.42 3.17
N LEU A 28 0.56 -6.16 3.37
CA LEU A 28 0.30 -5.12 2.36
C LEU A 28 1.04 -5.41 1.05
N MET A 29 2.27 -5.90 1.14
CA MET A 29 3.05 -6.27 -0.05
C MET A 29 2.43 -7.49 -0.74
N GLU A 30 2.04 -8.50 0.03
CA GLU A 30 1.38 -9.71 -0.49
C GLU A 30 0.06 -9.37 -1.20
N ASP A 31 -0.75 -8.49 -0.60
CA ASP A 31 -2.01 -8.05 -1.18
C ASP A 31 -1.81 -7.17 -2.42
N LEU A 32 -0.81 -6.28 -2.43
CA LEU A 32 -0.47 -5.50 -3.62
C LEU A 32 0.01 -6.39 -4.76
N LEU A 33 0.81 -7.42 -4.47
CA LEU A 33 1.24 -8.41 -5.47
C LEU A 33 0.05 -9.22 -6.00
N LEU A 34 -0.87 -9.63 -5.13
CA LEU A 34 -2.10 -10.34 -5.51
C LEU A 34 -2.98 -9.46 -6.40
N ILE A 35 -3.16 -8.18 -6.06
CA ILE A 35 -3.94 -7.22 -6.85
C ILE A 35 -3.34 -7.06 -8.25
N VAL A 36 -2.01 -6.93 -8.35
CA VAL A 36 -1.30 -6.84 -9.64
C VAL A 36 -1.49 -8.13 -10.45
N ASP A 37 -1.42 -9.29 -9.83
CA ASP A 37 -1.59 -10.58 -10.51
C ASP A 37 -3.04 -10.79 -10.99
N ILE A 38 -4.03 -10.34 -10.23
CA ILE A 38 -5.44 -10.32 -10.67
C ILE A 38 -5.60 -9.39 -11.87
N GLY A 39 -5.03 -8.18 -11.82
CA GLY A 39 -5.12 -7.24 -12.93
C GLY A 39 -4.55 -7.81 -14.23
N LYS A 40 -3.45 -8.58 -14.18
CA LYS A 40 -2.89 -9.29 -15.36
C LYS A 40 -3.84 -10.30 -15.99
N THR A 41 -4.83 -10.81 -15.26
CA THR A 41 -5.84 -11.74 -15.83
C THR A 41 -6.96 -11.02 -16.58
N MET A 42 -7.06 -9.70 -16.47
CA MET A 42 -8.10 -8.93 -17.15
C MET A 42 -7.81 -8.86 -18.66
N PRO A 43 -8.82 -9.09 -19.53
CA PRO A 43 -8.62 -9.22 -20.98
C PRO A 43 -8.10 -7.95 -21.67
N PHE A 44 -8.20 -6.79 -21.01
CA PHE A 44 -7.71 -5.51 -21.53
C PHE A 44 -6.36 -5.09 -20.94
N PHE A 45 -5.84 -5.82 -19.95
CA PHE A 45 -4.67 -5.39 -19.18
C PHE A 45 -3.43 -5.19 -20.06
N ASP A 46 -3.20 -6.09 -21.01
CA ASP A 46 -2.06 -6.01 -21.92
C ASP A 46 -2.13 -4.82 -22.88
N HIS A 47 -3.33 -4.29 -23.11
CA HIS A 47 -3.59 -3.16 -24.01
C HIS A 47 -3.50 -1.79 -23.34
N LEU A 48 -3.36 -1.75 -22.01
CA LEU A 48 -3.19 -0.50 -21.26
C LEU A 48 -1.73 -0.04 -21.27
N ASP A 49 -1.54 1.26 -21.39
CA ASP A 49 -0.23 1.89 -21.21
C ASP A 49 0.19 1.83 -19.73
N LEU A 50 1.50 1.94 -19.46
CA LEU A 50 2.03 1.84 -18.10
C LEU A 50 1.38 2.86 -17.14
N SER A 51 1.14 4.08 -17.61
CA SER A 51 0.46 5.11 -16.83
C SER A 51 -0.98 4.72 -16.48
N GLU A 52 -1.68 4.06 -17.39
CA GLU A 52 -3.05 3.62 -17.18
C GLU A 52 -3.09 2.43 -16.23
N LYS A 53 -2.15 1.49 -16.38
CA LYS A 53 -1.94 0.36 -15.45
C LYS A 53 -1.69 0.83 -14.03
N VAL A 54 -0.84 1.84 -13.83
CA VAL A 54 -0.57 2.38 -12.49
C VAL A 54 -1.77 3.14 -11.93
N ASN A 55 -2.59 3.76 -12.77
CA ASN A 55 -3.75 4.55 -12.31
C ASN A 55 -4.95 3.69 -11.88
N ILE A 56 -5.02 2.42 -12.30
CA ILE A 56 -6.08 1.48 -11.91
C ILE A 56 -5.76 0.67 -10.65
N PHE A 57 -4.56 0.82 -10.09
CA PHE A 57 -4.13 0.20 -8.83
C PHE A 57 -3.84 1.25 -7.77
#